data_AF-A0AAU5XAD8-F1
#
_entry.id   AF-A0AAU5XAD8-F1
#
_cell.length_a   1.000
_cell.length_b   1.000
_cell.length_c   1.000
_cell.angle_alpha   90.00
_cell.angle_beta   90.00
_cell.angle_gamma   90.00
#
_symmetry.space_group_name_H-M   'P 1'
#
loop_
_entity.id
_entity.type
_entity.pdbx_description
1 polymer ?
#
loop_
_entity_poly.entity_id
_entity_poly.type
_entity_poly.pdbx_seq_one_letter_code
_entity_poly.pdbx_strand_id
1 'polypeptide(L)'
;MKVRLQWTGWLQYLPTAVVAVVFLAVSAVGALIGTWRIPLFWLPFGIGALLLAVAAFDVITVRMGLRPREPMPRRRDDLDGFDLIHSRRSCRSFQRRDLTGADREELMRAIREHTRPDHLIGTSPIRLEYVAAPLTAWPAVGVHEFIVAIAPRDYDRLAIIDVGRSLHKVVLHATRMGVATCWIGPGADQTGIVTHLDGRFDPGEDHVVCVCALGYRSHFKPLTVRAIERMQHRRLPLTSLFFADSRLRRPLAVDAPPFSSFERCYEACRWSPSTLNSQTTRCAAVTDEAGRTVTRFDFYAATASRYYAPVALGIWCATWETGCDALGVKGHFQVLNPDDRGAHDAPALPRYDVSWITDSVAA
;
A
#
# COMPACT_ATOMS: atom_id res chain seq x y z
N MET A 1 22.53 0.42 4.96
CA MET A 1 21.59 0.85 6.04
C MET A 1 20.23 0.13 5.99
N LYS A 2 19.63 -0.11 4.81
CA LYS A 2 18.29 -0.76 4.65
C LYS A 2 18.17 -2.21 5.18
N VAL A 3 19.24 -3.00 5.18
CA VAL A 3 19.22 -4.40 5.67
C VAL A 3 19.26 -4.51 7.21
N ARG A 4 19.76 -3.46 7.92
CA ARG A 4 19.94 -3.49 9.38
C ARG A 4 18.64 -3.41 10.20
N LEU A 5 17.48 -3.30 9.55
CA LEU A 5 16.17 -3.18 10.20
C LEU A 5 15.27 -4.41 9.98
N GLN A 6 15.79 -5.50 9.42
CA GLN A 6 15.09 -6.79 9.40
C GLN A 6 15.17 -7.44 10.79
N TRP A 7 14.39 -6.90 11.73
CA TRP A 7 14.25 -7.47 13.05
C TRP A 7 13.51 -8.81 12.95
N THR A 8 14.12 -9.88 13.46
CA THR A 8 13.47 -11.19 13.61
C THR A 8 12.21 -11.03 14.48
N GLY A 9 11.17 -11.82 14.18
CA GLY A 9 9.78 -11.52 14.55
C GLY A 9 9.49 -11.11 16.01
N TRP A 10 10.26 -11.60 17.00
CA TRP A 10 10.07 -11.24 18.42
C TRP A 10 10.77 -9.94 18.84
N LEU A 11 11.81 -9.51 18.11
CA LEU A 11 12.52 -8.28 18.46
C LEU A 11 11.67 -7.02 18.25
N GLN A 12 10.62 -7.11 17.42
CA GLN A 12 9.67 -6.01 17.20
C GLN A 12 8.87 -5.62 18.45
N TYR A 13 8.91 -6.44 19.51
CA TYR A 13 8.27 -6.21 20.80
C TYR A 13 9.21 -5.57 21.83
N LEU A 14 10.53 -5.51 21.56
CA LEU A 14 11.51 -4.87 22.46
C LEU A 14 11.19 -3.39 22.75
N PRO A 15 10.72 -2.57 21.78
CA PRO A 15 10.40 -1.18 22.09
C PRO A 15 9.33 -1.02 23.17
N THR A 16 8.36 -1.94 23.28
CA THR A 16 7.40 -1.95 24.39
C THR A 16 8.11 -2.15 25.73
N ALA A 17 9.03 -3.12 25.80
CA ALA A 17 9.80 -3.40 27.02
C ALA A 17 10.70 -2.21 27.41
N VAL A 18 11.33 -1.54 26.43
CA VAL A 18 12.13 -0.34 26.69
C VAL A 18 11.28 0.78 27.28
N VAL A 19 10.11 1.05 26.70
CA VAL A 19 9.18 2.07 27.25
C VAL A 19 8.72 1.69 28.65
N ALA A 20 8.43 0.41 28.90
CA ALA A 20 8.10 -0.08 30.24
C ALA A 20 9.21 0.21 31.27
N VAL A 21 10.46 -0.08 30.92
CA VAL A 21 11.63 0.19 31.78
C VAL A 21 11.77 1.68 32.09
N VAL A 22 11.55 2.57 31.10
CA VAL A 22 11.59 4.03 31.32
C VAL A 22 10.54 4.46 32.36
N PHE A 23 9.29 4.00 32.23
CA PHE A 23 8.24 4.33 33.20
C PHE A 23 8.55 3.79 34.61
N LEU A 24 9.10 2.58 34.71
CA LEU A 24 9.52 2.01 35.99
C LEU A 24 10.70 2.78 36.61
N ALA A 25 11.64 3.26 35.79
CA ALA A 25 12.74 4.10 36.26
C ALA A 25 12.23 5.46 36.78
N VAL A 26 11.30 6.10 36.06
CA VAL A 26 10.63 7.34 36.53
C VAL A 26 9.91 7.09 37.86
N SER A 27 9.20 5.97 37.99
CA SER A 27 8.57 5.57 39.25
C SER A 27 9.58 5.42 40.37
N ALA A 28 10.74 4.78 40.13
CA ALA A 28 11.77 4.61 41.15
C ALA A 28 12.31 5.96 41.64
N VAL A 29 12.54 6.90 40.72
CA VAL A 29 12.93 8.28 41.07
C VAL A 29 11.82 8.98 41.87
N GLY A 30 10.56 8.84 41.48
CA GLY A 30 9.44 9.41 42.21
C GLY A 30 9.29 8.84 43.63
N ALA A 31 9.61 7.56 43.84
CA ALA A 31 9.67 6.96 45.17
C ALA A 31 10.75 7.61 46.04
N LEU A 32 11.92 7.90 45.46
CA LEU A 32 13.03 8.55 46.16
C LEU A 32 12.73 10.01 46.53
N ILE A 33 12.01 10.76 45.68
CA ILE A 33 11.62 12.15 45.95
C ILE A 33 10.62 12.23 47.11
N GLY A 34 9.73 11.25 47.24
CA GLY A 34 8.79 11.12 48.37
C GLY A 34 7.60 12.08 48.37
N THR A 35 7.61 13.14 47.55
CA THR A 35 6.50 14.07 47.33
C THR A 35 5.72 13.73 46.05
N TRP A 36 4.47 14.21 45.95
CA TRP A 36 3.60 13.99 44.78
C TRP A 36 3.54 12.52 44.32
N ARG A 37 3.29 11.62 45.28
CA ARG A 37 3.36 10.16 45.07
C ARG A 37 2.47 9.64 43.95
N ILE A 38 1.31 10.26 43.71
CA ILE A 38 0.41 9.82 42.63
C ILE A 38 1.05 10.06 41.24
N PRO A 39 1.37 11.30 40.83
CA PRO A 39 1.94 11.54 39.51
C PRO A 39 3.39 11.07 39.34
N LEU A 40 4.18 11.00 40.41
CA LEU A 40 5.60 10.64 40.31
C LEU A 40 5.89 9.16 40.56
N PHE A 41 5.05 8.45 41.33
CA PHE A 41 5.24 7.02 41.61
C PHE A 41 4.11 6.17 41.04
N TRP A 42 2.89 6.29 41.57
CA TRP A 42 1.81 5.33 41.27
C TRP A 42 1.43 5.29 39.79
N LEU A 43 1.33 6.46 39.15
CA LEU A 43 0.97 6.53 37.74
C LEU A 43 2.07 5.96 36.83
N PRO A 44 3.35 6.38 36.92
CA PRO A 44 4.43 5.76 36.15
C PRO A 44 4.60 4.27 36.45
N PHE A 45 4.49 3.85 37.72
CA PHE A 45 4.57 2.44 38.10
C PHE A 45 3.49 1.62 37.42
N GLY A 46 2.23 2.03 37.53
CA GLY A 46 1.09 1.32 36.95
C GLY A 46 1.23 1.18 35.43
N ILE A 47 1.63 2.26 34.75
CA ILE A 47 1.88 2.22 33.30
C ILE A 47 3.06 1.30 32.97
N GLY A 48 4.18 1.42 33.67
CA GLY A 48 5.38 0.61 33.44
C GLY A 48 5.14 -0.88 33.67
N ALA A 49 4.48 -1.24 34.77
CA ALA A 49 4.14 -2.62 35.10
C ALA A 49 3.17 -3.22 34.07
N LEU A 50 2.15 -2.47 33.65
CA LEU A 50 1.21 -2.91 32.61
C LEU A 50 1.92 -3.13 31.27
N LEU A 51 2.77 -2.20 30.85
CA LEU A 51 3.53 -2.33 29.60
C LEU A 51 4.51 -3.51 29.65
N LEU A 52 5.15 -3.76 30.80
CA LEU A 52 6.04 -4.90 30.98
C LEU A 52 5.27 -6.22 30.90
N ALA A 53 4.09 -6.30 31.54
CA ALA A 53 3.22 -7.47 31.46
C ALA A 53 2.76 -7.73 30.01
N VAL A 54 2.38 -6.68 29.27
CA VAL A 54 2.04 -6.78 27.84
C VAL A 54 3.23 -7.25 27.00
N ALA A 55 4.42 -6.69 27.22
CA ALA A 55 5.63 -7.11 26.51
C ALA A 55 5.98 -8.57 26.78
N ALA A 56 5.90 -9.01 28.04
CA ALA A 56 6.14 -10.39 28.43
C ALA A 56 5.11 -11.33 27.78
N PHE A 57 3.83 -10.98 27.83
CA PHE A 57 2.75 -11.72 27.17
C PHE A 57 2.98 -11.84 25.66
N ASP A 58 3.31 -10.73 24.98
CA ASP A 58 3.57 -10.72 23.55
C ASP A 58 4.78 -11.61 23.19
N VAL A 59 5.89 -11.51 23.93
CA VAL A 59 7.09 -12.33 23.71
C VAL A 59 6.79 -13.80 23.94
N ILE A 60 6.08 -14.15 25.03
CA ILE A 60 5.69 -15.52 25.35
C ILE A 60 4.79 -16.08 24.25
N THR A 61 3.73 -15.37 23.87
CA THR A 61 2.77 -15.86 22.86
C THR A 61 3.38 -15.99 21.47
N VAL A 62 4.31 -15.11 21.10
CA VAL A 62 5.02 -15.19 19.81
C VAL A 62 6.06 -16.30 19.83
N ARG A 63 6.90 -16.36 20.87
CA ARG A 63 8.01 -17.30 20.95
C ARG A 63 7.54 -18.73 21.19
N MET A 64 6.55 -18.92 22.04
CA MET A 64 5.96 -20.24 22.34
C MET A 64 4.82 -20.60 21.37
N GLY A 65 4.39 -19.66 20.52
CA GLY A 65 3.35 -19.91 19.54
C GLY A 65 1.93 -20.06 20.11
N LEU A 66 1.71 -19.68 21.38
CA LEU A 66 0.47 -19.89 22.14
C LEU A 66 -0.63 -18.85 21.84
N ARG A 67 -0.73 -18.34 20.60
CA ARG A 67 -1.74 -17.34 20.27
C ARG A 67 -3.15 -17.97 20.26
N PRO A 68 -4.14 -17.37 20.94
CA PRO A 68 -5.53 -17.78 20.84
C PRO A 68 -6.01 -17.77 19.38
N ARG A 69 -6.92 -18.69 19.04
CA ARG A 69 -7.57 -18.67 17.73
C ARG A 69 -8.41 -17.42 17.59
N GLU A 70 -8.20 -16.72 16.49
CA GLU A 70 -8.93 -15.50 16.14
C GLU A 70 -10.06 -15.83 15.15
N PRO A 71 -11.19 -15.11 15.18
CA PRO A 71 -12.27 -15.33 14.23
C PRO A 71 -11.81 -15.00 12.79
N MET A 72 -12.45 -15.63 11.82
CA MET A 72 -12.26 -15.24 10.42
C MET A 72 -12.85 -13.84 10.20
N PRO A 73 -12.13 -12.95 9.48
CA PRO A 73 -12.70 -11.71 9.01
C PRO A 73 -13.94 -11.96 8.15
N ARG A 74 -14.92 -11.07 8.26
CA ARG A 74 -16.08 -11.07 7.36
C ARG A 74 -15.65 -10.59 5.97
N ARG A 75 -16.24 -11.21 4.94
CA ARG A 75 -16.22 -10.67 3.58
C ARG A 75 -16.96 -9.33 3.54
N ARG A 76 -16.66 -8.53 2.53
CA ARG A 76 -17.12 -7.16 2.30
C ARG A 76 -17.73 -7.04 0.91
N ASP A 77 -18.50 -8.05 0.53
CA ASP A 77 -19.13 -8.15 -0.80
C ASP A 77 -20.21 -7.06 -0.99
N ASP A 78 -20.65 -6.43 0.10
CA ASP A 78 -21.62 -5.33 0.14
C ASP A 78 -21.04 -3.95 -0.17
N LEU A 79 -19.70 -3.78 -0.16
CA LEU A 79 -19.07 -2.47 -0.35
C LEU A 79 -18.95 -2.09 -1.83
N ASP A 80 -19.27 -0.83 -2.14
CA ASP A 80 -18.99 -0.23 -3.45
C ASP A 80 -17.47 -0.05 -3.68
N GLY A 81 -17.06 0.39 -4.88
CA GLY A 81 -15.65 0.58 -5.21
C GLY A 81 -14.92 1.55 -4.26
N PHE A 82 -15.56 2.67 -3.92
CA PHE A 82 -14.98 3.70 -3.07
C PHE A 82 -14.88 3.27 -1.60
N ASP A 83 -15.93 2.65 -1.08
CA ASP A 83 -15.96 2.11 0.27
C ASP A 83 -14.94 0.97 0.41
N LEU A 84 -14.77 0.16 -0.63
CA LEU A 84 -13.74 -0.87 -0.66
C LEU A 84 -12.33 -0.26 -0.59
N ILE A 85 -12.04 0.72 -1.44
CA ILE A 85 -10.76 1.46 -1.43
C ILE A 85 -10.52 2.10 -0.05
N HIS A 86 -11.53 2.77 0.51
CA HIS A 86 -11.44 3.43 1.80
C HIS A 86 -11.32 2.42 2.95
N SER A 87 -11.88 1.21 2.85
CA SER A 87 -11.79 0.18 3.87
C SER A 87 -10.44 -0.56 3.89
N ARG A 88 -9.68 -0.50 2.78
CA ARG A 88 -8.37 -1.14 2.66
C ARG A 88 -7.35 -0.47 3.58
N ARG A 89 -6.57 -1.29 4.29
CA ARG A 89 -5.54 -0.85 5.24
C ARG A 89 -4.31 -1.74 5.09
N SER A 90 -3.11 -1.16 5.20
CA SER A 90 -1.87 -1.93 5.15
C SER A 90 -1.72 -2.71 6.45
N CYS A 91 -1.95 -4.02 6.40
CA CYS A 91 -1.96 -4.91 7.54
C CYS A 91 -0.54 -5.39 7.88
N ARG A 92 -0.11 -5.20 9.12
CA ARG A 92 1.24 -5.59 9.55
C ARG A 92 1.25 -6.62 10.66
N SER A 93 0.09 -7.11 11.07
CA SER A 93 -0.01 -8.26 11.96
C SER A 93 -1.03 -9.24 11.42
N PHE A 94 -0.56 -10.45 11.17
CA PHE A 94 -1.33 -11.51 10.55
C PHE A 94 -1.59 -12.63 11.54
N GLN A 95 -2.73 -13.30 11.39
CA GLN A 95 -3.05 -14.52 12.11
C GLN A 95 -2.06 -15.61 11.69
N ARG A 96 -1.81 -16.59 12.57
CA ARG A 96 -0.90 -17.70 12.26
C ARG A 96 -1.48 -18.75 11.31
N ARG A 97 -2.77 -18.64 10.99
CA ARG A 97 -3.46 -19.59 10.13
C ARG A 97 -3.25 -19.22 8.67
N ASP A 98 -3.16 -20.25 7.85
CA ASP A 98 -3.12 -20.14 6.40
C ASP A 98 -4.47 -19.64 5.86
N LEU A 99 -4.44 -19.04 4.67
CA LEU A 99 -5.62 -18.82 3.84
C LEU A 99 -6.34 -20.14 3.59
N THR A 100 -7.67 -20.09 3.61
CA THR A 100 -8.47 -21.25 3.20
C THR A 100 -8.20 -21.60 1.73
N GLY A 101 -8.42 -22.87 1.34
CA GLY A 101 -8.29 -23.28 -0.05
C GLY A 101 -9.15 -22.45 -0.99
N ALA A 102 -10.40 -22.15 -0.59
CA ALA A 102 -11.33 -21.32 -1.35
C ALA A 102 -10.82 -19.88 -1.52
N ASP A 103 -10.33 -19.24 -0.46
CA ASP A 103 -9.78 -17.89 -0.55
C ASP A 103 -8.53 -17.87 -1.45
N ARG A 104 -7.65 -18.87 -1.32
CA ARG A 104 -6.47 -18.97 -2.18
C ARG A 104 -6.84 -19.15 -3.64
N GLU A 105 -7.81 -20.02 -3.96
CA GLU A 105 -8.27 -20.23 -5.34
C GLU A 105 -8.91 -18.97 -5.94
N GLU A 106 -9.73 -18.27 -5.16
CA GLU A 106 -10.35 -17.00 -5.57
C GLU A 106 -9.29 -15.92 -5.82
N LEU A 107 -8.30 -15.80 -4.93
CA LEU A 107 -7.18 -14.88 -5.11
C LEU A 107 -6.35 -15.22 -6.37
N MET A 108 -6.06 -16.49 -6.63
CA MET A 108 -5.34 -16.92 -7.83
C MET A 108 -6.15 -16.64 -9.11
N ARG A 109 -7.48 -16.67 -9.05
CA ARG A 109 -8.34 -16.25 -10.17
C ARG A 109 -8.22 -14.76 -10.43
N ALA A 110 -8.27 -13.94 -9.38
CA ALA A 110 -8.08 -12.49 -9.49
C ALA A 110 -6.69 -12.12 -10.04
N ILE A 111 -5.65 -12.85 -9.63
CA ILE A 111 -4.30 -12.71 -10.19
C ILE A 111 -4.33 -12.96 -11.70
N ARG A 112 -4.80 -14.12 -12.14
CA ARG A 112 -4.84 -14.48 -13.57
C ARG A 112 -5.58 -13.45 -14.39
N GLU A 113 -6.72 -12.97 -13.89
CA GLU A 113 -7.54 -11.97 -14.57
C GLU A 113 -6.83 -10.62 -14.71
N HIS A 114 -6.17 -10.14 -13.66
CA HIS A 114 -5.54 -8.83 -13.67
C HIS A 114 -4.15 -8.81 -14.30
N THR A 115 -3.56 -9.96 -14.62
CA THR A 115 -2.28 -10.06 -15.34
C THR A 115 -2.44 -10.45 -16.82
N ARG A 116 -3.67 -10.46 -17.35
CA ARG A 116 -3.89 -10.76 -18.78
C ARG A 116 -3.27 -9.67 -19.66
N PRO A 117 -2.64 -10.00 -20.79
CA PRO A 117 -2.02 -9.00 -21.67
C PRO A 117 -2.97 -7.90 -22.15
N ASP A 118 -4.23 -8.23 -22.43
CA ASP A 118 -5.26 -7.28 -22.87
C ASP A 118 -5.74 -6.32 -21.77
N HIS A 119 -5.35 -6.57 -20.52
CA HIS A 119 -5.62 -5.69 -19.40
C HIS A 119 -4.43 -4.80 -19.05
N LEU A 120 -3.24 -4.99 -19.63
CA LEU A 120 -2.05 -4.20 -19.34
C LEU A 120 -2.05 -2.89 -20.14
N ILE A 121 -1.39 -1.86 -19.60
CA ILE A 121 -1.15 -0.59 -20.29
C ILE A 121 0.03 -0.73 -21.25
N GLY A 122 1.09 -1.40 -20.81
CA GLY A 122 2.25 -1.74 -21.61
C GLY A 122 2.13 -3.09 -22.31
N THR A 123 3.10 -3.39 -23.16
CA THR A 123 3.15 -4.66 -23.92
C THR A 123 3.99 -5.73 -23.22
N SER A 124 4.84 -5.33 -22.27
CA SER A 124 5.73 -6.26 -21.56
C SER A 124 4.95 -7.12 -20.56
N PRO A 125 5.22 -8.42 -20.50
CA PRO A 125 4.51 -9.32 -19.59
C PRO A 125 4.89 -9.02 -18.15
N ILE A 126 3.92 -9.15 -17.24
CA ILE A 126 4.13 -9.13 -15.79
C ILE A 126 3.62 -10.42 -15.18
N ARG A 127 4.15 -10.82 -14.02
CA ARG A 127 3.68 -11.99 -13.28
C ARG A 127 3.48 -11.67 -11.81
N LEU A 128 2.44 -12.27 -11.24
CA LEU A 128 2.16 -12.21 -9.81
C LEU A 128 2.17 -13.65 -9.28
N GLU A 129 3.26 -14.03 -8.61
CA GLU A 129 3.47 -15.40 -8.16
C GLU A 129 3.13 -15.55 -6.68
N TYR A 130 2.36 -16.59 -6.35
CA TYR A 130 2.07 -16.90 -4.96
C TYR A 130 3.20 -17.72 -4.33
N VAL A 131 3.59 -17.35 -3.11
CA VAL A 131 4.59 -18.03 -2.29
C VAL A 131 4.06 -18.17 -0.86
N ALA A 132 4.03 -19.41 -0.36
CA ALA A 132 3.73 -19.73 1.03
C ALA A 132 5.00 -20.25 1.71
N ALA A 133 5.66 -19.39 2.50
CA ALA A 133 6.90 -19.70 3.18
C ALA A 133 7.11 -18.74 4.38
N PRO A 134 7.82 -19.16 5.44
CA PRO A 134 8.10 -18.33 6.61
C PRO A 134 9.20 -17.29 6.33
N LEU A 135 8.93 -16.37 5.41
CA LEU A 135 9.86 -15.33 4.97
C LEU A 135 9.86 -14.13 5.92
N THR A 136 11.03 -13.51 6.08
CA THR A 136 11.13 -12.25 6.83
C THR A 136 10.64 -11.09 5.96
N ALA A 137 9.63 -10.36 6.43
CA ALA A 137 9.07 -9.21 5.73
C ALA A 137 8.79 -8.07 6.71
N TRP A 138 9.74 -7.14 6.90
CA TRP A 138 9.53 -6.01 7.79
C TRP A 138 8.63 -4.94 7.14
N PRO A 139 7.65 -4.34 7.85
CA PRO A 139 7.31 -4.48 9.28
C PRO A 139 6.15 -5.46 9.58
N ALA A 140 5.90 -6.45 8.71
CA ALA A 140 4.86 -7.45 8.95
C ALA A 140 5.29 -8.47 10.02
N VAL A 141 4.34 -8.92 10.84
CA VAL A 141 4.52 -10.02 11.81
C VAL A 141 3.49 -11.12 11.58
N GLY A 142 3.92 -12.36 11.73
CA GLY A 142 3.05 -13.55 11.59
C GLY A 142 2.67 -13.91 10.15
N VAL A 143 3.14 -13.15 9.15
CA VAL A 143 2.91 -13.45 7.73
C VAL A 143 3.77 -14.63 7.28
N HIS A 144 3.18 -15.49 6.45
CA HIS A 144 3.83 -16.62 5.81
C HIS A 144 3.30 -16.86 4.38
N GLU A 145 2.49 -15.94 3.85
CA GLU A 145 1.94 -16.00 2.50
C GLU A 145 2.14 -14.67 1.79
N PHE A 146 2.53 -14.74 0.51
CA PHE A 146 2.96 -13.59 -0.26
C PHE A 146 2.53 -13.70 -1.72
N ILE A 147 2.26 -12.55 -2.33
CA ILE A 147 2.33 -12.39 -3.79
C ILE A 147 3.63 -11.68 -4.12
N VAL A 148 4.41 -12.26 -5.02
CA VAL A 148 5.65 -11.71 -5.54
C VAL A 148 5.35 -11.12 -6.90
N ALA A 149 5.54 -9.81 -7.05
CA ALA A 149 5.37 -9.15 -8.34
C ALA A 149 6.68 -9.15 -9.12
N ILE A 150 6.62 -9.70 -10.33
CA ILE A 150 7.76 -9.93 -11.22
C ILE A 150 7.49 -9.19 -12.53
N ALA A 151 8.52 -8.50 -13.02
CA ALA A 151 8.56 -7.88 -14.33
C ALA A 151 9.83 -8.34 -15.08
N PRO A 152 9.97 -8.05 -16.39
CA PRO A 152 11.19 -8.37 -17.12
C PRO A 152 12.41 -7.71 -16.46
N ARG A 153 13.56 -8.37 -16.57
CA ARG A 153 14.83 -7.88 -16.03
C ARG A 153 15.27 -6.59 -16.71
N ASP A 154 15.12 -6.56 -18.03
CA ASP A 154 15.26 -5.34 -18.79
C ASP A 154 14.13 -4.39 -18.40
N TYR A 155 14.53 -3.22 -17.93
CA TYR A 155 13.59 -2.30 -17.32
C TYR A 155 12.68 -1.68 -18.37
N ASP A 156 11.41 -2.04 -18.27
CA ASP A 156 10.30 -1.36 -18.89
C ASP A 156 9.48 -0.62 -17.82
N ARG A 157 9.38 0.71 -17.96
CA ARG A 157 8.64 1.53 -17.02
C ARG A 157 7.14 1.24 -17.01
N LEU A 158 6.55 0.92 -18.16
CA LEU A 158 5.13 0.57 -18.24
C LEU A 158 4.87 -0.77 -17.55
N ALA A 159 5.75 -1.76 -17.70
CA ALA A 159 5.67 -3.00 -16.93
C ALA A 159 5.64 -2.76 -15.41
N ILE A 160 6.44 -1.80 -14.91
CA ILE A 160 6.43 -1.46 -13.48
C ILE A 160 5.13 -0.75 -13.05
N ILE A 161 4.55 0.08 -13.91
CA ILE A 161 3.22 0.69 -13.69
C ILE A 161 2.15 -0.40 -13.69
N ASP A 162 2.21 -1.34 -14.63
CA ASP A 162 1.29 -2.47 -14.72
C ASP A 162 1.39 -3.40 -13.53
N VAL A 163 2.59 -3.65 -13.00
CA VAL A 163 2.77 -4.33 -11.71
C VAL A 163 1.99 -3.61 -10.61
N GLY A 164 2.15 -2.29 -10.50
CA GLY A 164 1.43 -1.47 -9.52
C GLY A 164 -0.08 -1.57 -9.66
N ARG A 165 -0.60 -1.42 -10.89
CA ARG A 165 -2.03 -1.45 -11.21
C ARG A 165 -2.64 -2.83 -10.96
N SER A 166 -2.04 -3.86 -11.54
CA SER A 166 -2.56 -5.23 -11.50
C SER A 166 -2.54 -5.79 -10.08
N LEU A 167 -1.43 -5.64 -9.36
CA LEU A 167 -1.35 -6.06 -7.95
C LEU A 167 -2.31 -5.24 -7.08
N HIS A 168 -2.54 -3.96 -7.37
CA HIS A 168 -3.51 -3.19 -6.58
C HIS A 168 -4.95 -3.65 -6.80
N LYS A 169 -5.36 -4.01 -8.03
CA LYS A 169 -6.66 -4.63 -8.27
C LYS A 169 -6.82 -5.94 -7.49
N VAL A 170 -5.79 -6.79 -7.48
CA VAL A 170 -5.75 -8.00 -6.63
C VAL A 170 -5.84 -7.66 -5.14
N VAL A 171 -5.19 -6.59 -4.67
CA VAL A 171 -5.27 -6.12 -3.28
C VAL A 171 -6.69 -5.65 -2.91
N LEU A 172 -7.39 -4.97 -3.81
CA LEU A 172 -8.79 -4.57 -3.60
C LEU A 172 -9.69 -5.81 -3.57
N HIS A 173 -9.47 -6.78 -4.45
CA HIS A 173 -10.18 -8.06 -4.44
C HIS A 173 -9.96 -8.84 -3.13
N ALA A 174 -8.71 -8.96 -2.67
CA ALA A 174 -8.38 -9.57 -1.38
C ALA A 174 -9.07 -8.84 -0.22
N THR A 175 -9.13 -7.50 -0.27
CA THR A 175 -9.84 -6.70 0.74
C THR A 175 -11.33 -7.04 0.77
N ARG A 176 -11.96 -7.27 -0.39
CA ARG A 176 -13.37 -7.68 -0.50
C ARG A 176 -13.60 -9.04 0.15
N MET A 177 -12.68 -9.97 -0.03
CA MET A 177 -12.73 -11.30 0.60
C MET A 177 -12.49 -11.28 2.12
N GLY A 178 -12.10 -10.13 2.71
CA GLY A 178 -11.67 -10.05 4.10
C GLY A 178 -10.21 -10.49 4.34
N VAL A 179 -9.46 -10.77 3.27
CA VAL A 179 -8.02 -11.04 3.31
C VAL A 179 -7.27 -9.72 3.46
N ALA A 180 -6.40 -9.66 4.45
CA ALA A 180 -5.61 -8.48 4.74
C ALA A 180 -4.32 -8.49 3.90
N THR A 181 -3.86 -7.29 3.51
CA THR A 181 -2.70 -7.15 2.62
C THR A 181 -1.72 -6.10 3.11
N CYS A 182 -0.44 -6.23 2.76
CA CYS A 182 0.53 -5.15 2.91
C CYS A 182 1.62 -5.20 1.86
N TRP A 183 1.82 -4.08 1.18
CA TRP A 183 2.96 -3.87 0.30
C TRP A 183 4.26 -3.85 1.09
N ILE A 184 5.20 -4.69 0.70
CA ILE A 184 6.54 -4.81 1.25
C ILE A 184 7.53 -4.50 0.12
N GLY A 185 8.24 -3.38 0.27
CA GLY A 185 9.31 -3.00 -0.65
C GLY A 185 10.66 -3.59 -0.20
N PRO A 186 11.60 -2.77 0.30
CA PRO A 186 12.96 -3.22 0.62
C PRO A 186 13.07 -4.11 1.88
N GLY A 187 11.98 -4.36 2.60
CA GLY A 187 11.97 -5.11 3.86
C GLY A 187 11.79 -6.62 3.70
N ALA A 188 11.54 -7.11 2.48
CA ALA A 188 11.35 -8.54 2.20
C ALA A 188 12.68 -9.27 2.02
N ASP A 189 12.73 -10.53 2.45
CA ASP A 189 13.81 -11.48 2.16
C ASP A 189 13.78 -11.91 0.69
N GLN A 190 14.43 -11.12 -0.16
CA GLN A 190 14.48 -11.34 -1.61
C GLN A 190 15.14 -12.67 -1.97
N THR A 191 16.19 -13.08 -1.26
CA THR A 191 16.89 -14.34 -1.51
C THR A 191 16.00 -15.53 -1.17
N GLY A 192 15.32 -15.48 -0.01
CA GLY A 192 14.34 -16.50 0.37
C GLY A 192 13.18 -16.58 -0.61
N ILE A 193 12.66 -15.43 -1.08
CA ILE A 193 11.60 -15.38 -2.09
C ILE A 193 12.01 -16.10 -3.37
N VAL A 194 13.16 -15.75 -3.94
CA VAL A 194 13.64 -16.37 -5.19
C VAL A 194 13.83 -17.88 -5.01
N THR A 195 14.35 -18.30 -3.87
CA THR A 195 14.50 -19.73 -3.53
C THR A 195 13.14 -20.45 -3.52
N HIS A 196 12.11 -19.84 -2.93
CA HIS A 196 10.77 -20.42 -2.82
C HIS A 196 9.90 -20.29 -4.08
N LEU A 197 10.35 -19.53 -5.08
CA LEU A 197 9.70 -19.51 -6.40
C LEU A 197 9.98 -20.80 -7.19
N ASP A 198 11.04 -21.53 -6.85
CA ASP A 198 11.37 -22.89 -7.32
C ASP A 198 11.10 -23.14 -8.81
N GLY A 199 12.01 -22.71 -9.67
CA GLY A 199 11.91 -22.87 -11.13
C GLY A 199 10.94 -21.91 -11.82
N ARG A 200 10.08 -21.19 -11.07
CA ARG A 200 9.21 -20.12 -11.61
C ARG A 200 9.88 -18.76 -11.73
N PHE A 201 11.17 -18.65 -11.41
CA PHE A 201 11.94 -17.42 -11.49
C PHE A 201 13.26 -17.67 -12.19
N ASP A 202 13.50 -16.94 -13.27
CA ASP A 202 14.75 -16.92 -14.01
C ASP A 202 15.51 -15.62 -13.71
N PRO A 203 16.65 -15.65 -12.98
CA PRO A 203 17.42 -14.45 -12.70
C PRO A 203 18.02 -13.78 -13.94
N GLY A 204 18.05 -14.50 -15.08
CA GLY A 204 18.42 -14.01 -16.41
C GLY A 204 17.40 -13.04 -16.99
N GLU A 205 16.11 -13.35 -16.83
CA GLU A 205 14.98 -12.71 -17.52
C GLU A 205 14.04 -11.96 -16.58
N ASP A 206 14.06 -12.25 -15.28
CA ASP A 206 13.10 -11.76 -14.30
C ASP A 206 13.70 -10.77 -13.29
N HIS A 207 12.85 -9.87 -12.83
CA HIS A 207 13.12 -8.96 -11.73
C HIS A 207 11.96 -8.89 -10.75
N VAL A 208 12.23 -9.19 -9.47
CA VAL A 208 11.26 -8.97 -8.39
C VAL A 208 11.13 -7.47 -8.12
N VAL A 209 9.95 -6.92 -8.42
CA VAL A 209 9.65 -5.49 -8.26
C VAL A 209 9.26 -5.18 -6.82
N CYS A 210 8.34 -5.96 -6.26
CA CYS A 210 7.86 -5.83 -4.89
C CYS A 210 7.12 -7.08 -4.43
N VAL A 211 6.76 -7.10 -3.15
CA VAL A 211 6.06 -8.23 -2.52
C VAL A 211 4.83 -7.70 -1.80
N CYS A 212 3.74 -8.45 -1.82
CA CYS A 212 2.56 -8.18 -1.03
C CYS A 212 2.36 -9.30 -0.02
N ALA A 213 2.46 -8.97 1.27
CA ALA A 213 2.10 -9.85 2.37
C ALA A 213 0.58 -10.11 2.38
N LEU A 214 0.18 -11.35 2.60
CA LEU A 214 -1.21 -11.80 2.63
C LEU A 214 -1.52 -12.56 3.92
N GLY A 215 -2.80 -12.60 4.27
CA GLY A 215 -3.34 -13.43 5.35
C GLY A 215 -4.48 -12.74 6.08
N TYR A 216 -5.03 -13.38 7.11
CA TYR A 216 -6.06 -12.74 7.93
C TYR A 216 -5.45 -11.78 8.92
N ARG A 217 -6.10 -10.63 9.14
CA ARG A 217 -5.67 -9.63 10.11
C ARG A 217 -5.72 -10.19 11.53
N SER A 218 -4.65 -9.98 12.29
CA SER A 218 -4.60 -10.29 13.73
C SER A 218 -4.93 -9.06 14.59
N HIS A 219 -5.65 -9.30 15.68
CA HIS A 219 -5.88 -8.39 16.80
C HIS A 219 -4.62 -8.22 17.67
N PHE A 220 -3.71 -9.20 17.67
CA PHE A 220 -2.45 -9.17 18.41
C PHE A 220 -1.41 -8.35 17.66
N LYS A 221 -1.37 -7.05 17.94
CA LYS A 221 -0.49 -6.08 17.27
C LYS A 221 0.56 -5.50 18.21
N PRO A 222 1.87 -5.62 17.86
CA PRO A 222 2.93 -4.92 18.58
C PRO A 222 2.68 -3.41 18.62
N LEU A 223 3.16 -2.73 19.67
CA LEU A 223 3.06 -1.27 19.79
C LEU A 223 3.73 -0.54 18.62
N THR A 224 4.88 -1.04 18.15
CA THR A 224 5.60 -0.50 16.99
C THR A 224 4.74 -0.49 15.74
N VAL A 225 4.03 -1.60 15.47
CA VAL A 225 3.08 -1.70 14.35
C VAL A 225 1.95 -0.69 14.50
N ARG A 226 1.37 -0.54 15.70
CA ARG A 226 0.31 0.46 15.97
C ARG A 226 0.80 1.89 15.71
N ALA A 227 2.01 2.21 16.14
CA ALA A 227 2.62 3.52 15.91
C ALA A 227 2.86 3.79 14.41
N ILE A 228 3.43 2.80 13.69
CA ILE A 228 3.65 2.89 12.24
C ILE A 228 2.33 3.08 11.49
N GLU A 229 1.29 2.29 11.83
CA GLU A 229 -0.04 2.44 11.23
C GLU A 229 -0.55 3.87 11.42
N ARG A 230 -0.50 4.42 12.65
CA ARG A 230 -0.96 5.78 12.94
C ARG A 230 -0.16 6.86 12.21
N MET A 231 1.16 6.73 12.13
CA MET A 231 2.02 7.69 11.42
C MET A 231 1.74 7.70 9.91
N GLN A 232 1.56 6.51 9.32
CA GLN A 232 1.32 6.35 7.90
C GLN A 232 -0.14 6.56 7.48
N HIS A 233 -0.99 7.01 8.40
CA HIS A 233 -2.38 7.37 8.11
C HIS A 233 -2.56 8.81 7.65
N ARG A 234 -1.56 9.69 7.84
CA ARG A 234 -1.61 11.07 7.34
C ARG A 234 -1.55 11.07 5.81
N ARG A 235 -2.23 12.01 5.15
CA ARG A 235 -2.20 12.17 3.69
C ARG A 235 -1.92 13.60 3.31
N LEU A 236 -1.32 13.81 2.14
CA LEU A 236 -1.19 15.14 1.56
C LEU A 236 -2.59 15.69 1.24
N PRO A 237 -2.78 17.01 1.27
CA PRO A 237 -4.03 17.60 0.80
C PRO A 237 -4.17 17.44 -0.72
N LEU A 238 -5.41 17.41 -1.21
CA LEU A 238 -5.70 17.27 -2.65
C LEU A 238 -5.03 18.37 -3.50
N THR A 239 -4.91 19.58 -2.96
CA THR A 239 -4.24 20.73 -3.62
C THR A 239 -2.76 20.51 -3.90
N SER A 240 -2.12 19.53 -3.24
CA SER A 240 -0.74 19.13 -3.51
C SER A 240 -0.63 17.93 -4.46
N LEU A 241 -1.77 17.35 -4.87
CA LEU A 241 -1.88 16.09 -5.59
C LEU A 241 -2.49 16.25 -6.99
N PHE A 242 -3.46 17.16 -7.13
CA PHE A 242 -4.22 17.40 -8.35
C PHE A 242 -4.04 18.85 -8.82
N PHE A 243 -3.82 19.02 -10.12
CA PHE A 243 -3.47 20.30 -10.73
C PHE A 243 -4.28 20.61 -11.99
N ALA A 244 -4.40 21.90 -12.30
CA ALA A 244 -5.07 22.42 -13.49
C ALA A 244 -4.08 22.77 -14.62
N ASP A 245 -2.83 22.32 -14.52
CA ASP A 245 -1.80 22.55 -15.53
C ASP A 245 -0.75 21.42 -15.53
N SER A 246 -0.14 21.17 -16.69
CA SER A 246 0.85 20.10 -16.88
C SER A 246 2.20 20.36 -16.20
N ARG A 247 2.46 21.58 -15.72
CA ARG A 247 3.66 21.92 -14.92
C ARG A 247 3.43 21.73 -13.42
N LEU A 248 2.23 21.32 -13.02
CA LEU A 248 1.85 21.03 -11.64
C LEU A 248 2.05 22.21 -10.68
N ARG A 249 1.69 23.42 -11.12
CA ARG A 249 1.89 24.65 -10.32
C ARG A 249 0.60 25.20 -9.71
N ARG A 250 -0.52 25.03 -10.41
CA ARG A 250 -1.83 25.55 -10.04
C ARG A 250 -2.71 24.40 -9.57
N PRO A 251 -3.07 24.36 -8.26
CA PRO A 251 -3.97 23.36 -7.73
C PRO A 251 -5.29 23.29 -8.51
N LEU A 252 -5.83 22.09 -8.65
CA LEU A 252 -7.14 21.89 -9.25
C LEU A 252 -8.26 22.31 -8.27
N ALA A 253 -9.26 23.04 -8.77
CA ALA A 253 -10.48 23.35 -8.03
C ALA A 253 -11.40 22.11 -8.03
N VAL A 254 -11.05 21.12 -7.22
CA VAL A 254 -11.69 19.79 -7.20
C VAL A 254 -13.18 19.80 -6.82
N ASP A 255 -13.63 20.87 -6.18
CA ASP A 255 -15.00 21.10 -5.70
C ASP A 255 -15.85 21.93 -6.69
N ALA A 256 -15.25 22.43 -7.77
CA ALA A 256 -15.94 23.22 -8.78
C ALA A 256 -16.18 22.41 -10.08
N PRO A 257 -17.28 22.65 -10.80
CA PRO A 257 -17.46 22.10 -12.15
C PRO A 257 -16.32 22.53 -13.10
N PRO A 258 -15.90 21.66 -14.04
CA PRO A 258 -16.41 20.29 -14.25
C PRO A 258 -15.77 19.22 -13.34
N PHE A 259 -14.79 19.58 -12.52
CA PHE A 259 -13.96 18.65 -11.75
C PHE A 259 -14.70 17.98 -10.58
N SER A 260 -15.70 18.63 -10.01
CA SER A 260 -16.52 18.08 -8.91
C SER A 260 -17.20 16.75 -9.24
N SER A 261 -17.40 16.44 -10.53
CA SER A 261 -17.91 15.13 -10.98
C SER A 261 -16.99 13.95 -10.64
N PHE A 262 -15.71 14.21 -10.34
CA PHE A 262 -14.69 13.21 -9.98
C PHE A 262 -14.25 13.29 -8.52
N GLU A 263 -14.95 14.04 -7.65
CA GLU A 263 -14.54 14.31 -6.27
C GLU A 263 -14.14 13.04 -5.50
N ARG A 264 -14.98 12.00 -5.57
CA ARG A 264 -14.71 10.71 -4.90
C ARG A 264 -13.46 10.01 -5.44
N CYS A 265 -13.13 10.16 -6.72
CA CYS A 265 -11.91 9.62 -7.31
C CYS A 265 -10.66 10.31 -6.78
N TYR A 266 -10.71 11.63 -6.58
CA TYR A 266 -9.58 12.39 -6.01
C TYR A 266 -9.27 11.92 -4.58
N GLU A 267 -10.30 11.81 -3.74
CA GLU A 267 -10.14 11.30 -2.37
C GLU A 267 -9.71 9.83 -2.36
N ALA A 268 -10.27 8.97 -3.23
CA ALA A 268 -9.83 7.59 -3.34
C ALA A 268 -8.33 7.48 -3.65
N CYS A 269 -7.83 8.22 -4.64
CA CYS A 269 -6.42 8.25 -5.00
C CYS A 269 -5.53 8.81 -3.88
N ARG A 270 -6.00 9.82 -3.13
CA ARG A 270 -5.33 10.31 -1.93
C ARG A 270 -5.13 9.20 -0.89
N TRP A 271 -6.09 8.30 -0.73
CA TRP A 271 -6.01 7.20 0.23
C TRP A 271 -5.19 5.98 -0.25
N SER A 272 -4.82 5.93 -1.53
CA SER A 272 -3.98 4.87 -2.12
C SER A 272 -2.68 4.65 -1.33
N PRO A 273 -2.22 3.39 -1.19
CA PRO A 273 -0.94 3.10 -0.56
C PRO A 273 0.24 3.58 -1.42
N SER A 274 1.34 3.97 -0.76
CA SER A 274 2.62 4.20 -1.41
C SER A 274 3.77 3.85 -0.45
N THR A 275 4.97 3.63 -0.99
CA THR A 275 6.16 3.34 -0.18
C THR A 275 6.38 4.41 0.87
N LEU A 276 6.37 4.02 2.15
CA LEU A 276 6.53 4.94 3.30
C LEU A 276 5.54 6.13 3.28
N ASN A 277 4.39 5.99 2.61
CA ASN A 277 3.38 7.03 2.47
C ASN A 277 3.90 8.34 1.81
N SER A 278 4.91 8.21 0.95
CA SER A 278 5.52 9.32 0.21
C SER A 278 4.59 10.02 -0.79
N GLN A 279 3.49 9.37 -1.20
CA GLN A 279 2.51 9.85 -2.19
C GLN A 279 3.22 10.53 -3.39
N THR A 280 3.95 9.76 -4.19
CA THR A 280 4.82 10.27 -5.27
C THR A 280 4.10 10.55 -6.59
N THR A 281 2.82 10.22 -6.68
CA THR A 281 2.01 10.42 -7.90
C THR A 281 1.32 11.77 -7.85
N ARG A 282 1.20 12.43 -9.00
CA ARG A 282 0.40 13.64 -9.22
C ARG A 282 -0.48 13.46 -10.43
N CYS A 283 -1.51 14.28 -10.53
CA CYS A 283 -2.42 14.28 -11.66
C CYS A 283 -2.70 15.70 -12.13
N ALA A 284 -2.72 15.93 -13.44
CA ALA A 284 -3.21 17.15 -14.06
C ALA A 284 -4.49 16.85 -14.83
N ALA A 285 -5.54 17.62 -14.59
CA ALA A 285 -6.77 17.52 -15.37
C ALA A 285 -6.67 18.36 -16.65
N VAL A 286 -7.23 17.86 -17.74
CA VAL A 286 -7.31 18.56 -19.03
C VAL A 286 -8.78 18.61 -19.44
N THR A 287 -9.21 19.79 -19.86
CA THR A 287 -10.58 20.04 -20.32
C THR A 287 -10.63 20.23 -21.83
N ASP A 288 -11.84 20.25 -22.37
CA ASP A 288 -12.07 20.82 -23.70
C ASP A 288 -11.67 22.30 -23.78
N GLU A 289 -11.66 22.86 -24.99
CA GLU A 289 -11.31 24.26 -25.24
C GLU A 289 -12.22 25.24 -24.49
N ALA A 290 -13.47 24.86 -24.24
CA ALA A 290 -14.45 25.67 -23.53
C ALA A 290 -14.31 25.58 -21.99
N GLY A 291 -13.46 24.69 -21.46
CA GLY A 291 -13.34 24.42 -20.02
C GLY A 291 -14.57 23.77 -19.38
N ARG A 292 -15.48 23.20 -20.19
CA ARG A 292 -16.80 22.71 -19.74
C ARG A 292 -16.81 21.23 -19.44
N THR A 293 -15.96 20.45 -20.09
CA THR A 293 -15.90 19.00 -19.92
C THR A 293 -14.46 18.56 -19.68
N VAL A 294 -14.26 17.56 -18.82
CA VAL A 294 -12.95 16.95 -18.60
C VAL A 294 -12.73 15.88 -19.67
N THR A 295 -11.67 16.02 -20.45
CA THR A 295 -11.33 15.14 -21.58
C THR A 295 -10.28 14.10 -21.20
N ARG A 296 -9.37 14.45 -20.29
CA ARG A 296 -8.38 13.51 -19.76
C ARG A 296 -7.79 13.92 -18.42
N PHE A 297 -7.15 12.95 -17.77
CA PHE A 297 -6.32 13.12 -16.59
C PHE A 297 -4.92 12.57 -16.85
N ASP A 298 -3.92 13.44 -16.81
CA ASP A 298 -2.52 13.08 -17.02
C ASP A 298 -1.86 12.73 -15.69
N PHE A 299 -1.29 11.53 -15.57
CA PHE A 299 -0.64 11.05 -14.35
C PHE A 299 0.89 11.18 -14.45
N TYR A 300 1.48 11.68 -13.36
CA TYR A 300 2.90 12.00 -13.28
C TYR A 300 3.56 11.39 -12.05
N ALA A 301 4.81 10.97 -12.21
CA ALA A 301 5.71 10.67 -11.12
C ALA A 301 6.50 11.92 -10.69
N ALA A 302 6.33 12.35 -9.43
CA ALA A 302 6.99 13.52 -8.86
C ALA A 302 8.45 13.27 -8.44
N THR A 303 8.97 12.05 -8.55
CA THR A 303 10.32 11.70 -8.13
C THR A 303 11.02 10.83 -9.18
N ALA A 304 12.35 10.88 -9.22
CA ALA A 304 13.17 10.07 -10.11
C ALA A 304 13.28 8.59 -9.71
N SER A 305 12.48 8.10 -8.76
CA SER A 305 12.55 6.70 -8.32
C SER A 305 12.19 5.76 -9.48
N ARG A 306 13.15 4.88 -9.84
CA ARG A 306 13.01 3.92 -10.92
C ARG A 306 11.85 2.93 -10.70
N TYR A 307 11.61 2.49 -9.45
CA TYR A 307 10.58 1.49 -9.16
C TYR A 307 9.45 2.01 -8.26
N TYR A 308 9.76 2.71 -7.17
CA TYR A 308 8.72 3.09 -6.20
C TYR A 308 7.70 4.08 -6.74
N ALA A 309 8.16 5.04 -7.57
CA ALA A 309 7.26 6.02 -8.17
C ALA A 309 6.32 5.40 -9.23
N PRO A 310 6.79 4.63 -10.22
CA PRO A 310 5.89 3.98 -11.18
C PRO A 310 4.97 2.94 -10.54
N VAL A 311 5.41 2.17 -9.53
CA VAL A 311 4.51 1.28 -8.77
C VAL A 311 3.40 2.09 -8.09
N ALA A 312 3.74 3.20 -7.43
CA ALA A 312 2.75 4.08 -6.79
C ALA A 312 1.80 4.72 -7.80
N LEU A 313 2.27 5.02 -9.01
CA LEU A 313 1.45 5.51 -10.11
C LEU A 313 0.49 4.43 -10.61
N GLY A 314 0.96 3.18 -10.79
CA GLY A 314 0.10 2.05 -11.13
C GLY A 314 -0.99 1.80 -10.09
N ILE A 315 -0.66 1.91 -8.81
CA ILE A 315 -1.66 1.84 -7.72
C ILE A 315 -2.71 2.94 -7.91
N TRP A 316 -2.31 4.17 -8.24
CA TRP A 316 -3.25 5.24 -8.56
C TRP A 316 -4.10 4.91 -9.78
N CYS A 317 -3.55 4.33 -10.84
CA CYS A 317 -4.32 3.92 -12.01
C CYS A 317 -5.42 2.92 -11.65
N ALA A 318 -5.12 1.89 -10.85
CA ALA A 318 -6.13 0.93 -10.38
C ALA A 318 -7.21 1.59 -9.52
N THR A 319 -6.82 2.48 -8.60
CA THR A 319 -7.76 3.21 -7.74
C THR A 319 -8.67 4.14 -8.55
N TRP A 320 -8.08 4.87 -9.49
CA TRP A 320 -8.78 5.80 -10.36
C TRP A 320 -9.82 5.10 -11.21
N GLU A 321 -9.41 4.03 -11.90
CA GLU A 321 -10.29 3.21 -12.73
C GLU A 321 -11.43 2.58 -11.92
N THR A 322 -11.12 2.01 -10.74
CA THR A 322 -12.16 1.47 -9.83
C THR A 322 -13.14 2.56 -9.38
N GLY A 323 -12.66 3.78 -9.16
CA GLY A 323 -13.50 4.93 -8.82
C GLY A 323 -14.37 5.38 -10.00
N CYS A 324 -13.80 5.49 -11.20
CA CYS A 324 -14.54 5.81 -12.42
C CYS A 324 -15.63 4.78 -12.72
N ASP A 325 -15.31 3.48 -12.59
CA ASP A 325 -16.29 2.40 -12.73
C ASP A 325 -17.44 2.55 -11.73
N ALA A 326 -17.14 2.89 -10.47
CA ALA A 326 -18.15 3.11 -9.44
C ALA A 326 -19.00 4.38 -9.68
N LEU A 327 -18.49 5.37 -10.40
CA LEU A 327 -19.25 6.55 -10.85
C LEU A 327 -19.97 6.31 -12.19
N GLY A 328 -19.77 5.17 -12.84
CA GLY A 328 -20.27 4.91 -14.20
C GLY A 328 -19.56 5.73 -15.29
N VAL A 329 -18.40 6.33 -14.99
CA VAL A 329 -17.61 7.09 -15.96
C VAL A 329 -16.75 6.14 -16.78
N LYS A 330 -17.00 6.10 -18.10
CA LYS A 330 -16.22 5.28 -19.03
C LYS A 330 -14.94 5.99 -19.47
N GLY A 331 -13.93 5.19 -19.79
CA GLY A 331 -12.61 5.66 -20.17
C GLY A 331 -11.60 4.53 -20.20
N HIS A 332 -10.38 4.90 -20.56
CA HIS A 332 -9.26 3.97 -20.67
C HIS A 332 -7.93 4.67 -20.44
N PHE A 333 -6.91 3.88 -20.09
CA PHE A 333 -5.54 4.40 -20.00
C PHE A 333 -4.85 4.37 -21.35
N GLN A 334 -4.17 5.46 -21.69
CA GLN A 334 -3.38 5.59 -22.91
C GLN A 334 -2.09 6.36 -22.63
N VAL A 335 -1.00 5.93 -23.25
CA VAL A 335 0.26 6.68 -23.25
C VAL A 335 0.25 7.64 -24.43
N LEU A 336 0.26 8.94 -24.15
CA LEU A 336 0.24 10.00 -25.15
C LEU A 336 1.66 10.48 -25.46
N ASN A 337 1.92 10.77 -26.74
CA ASN A 337 3.15 11.40 -27.16
C ASN A 337 3.18 12.89 -26.70
N PRO A 338 4.34 13.58 -26.74
CA PRO A 338 4.44 14.97 -26.30
C PRO A 338 3.53 15.96 -27.04
N ASP A 339 3.28 15.70 -28.34
CA ASP A 339 2.50 16.56 -29.22
C ASP A 339 1.01 16.51 -28.85
N ASP A 340 0.47 15.30 -28.66
CA ASP A 340 -0.91 15.08 -28.18
C ASP A 340 -1.15 15.68 -26.80
N ARG A 341 -0.08 15.85 -26.01
CA ARG A 341 -0.14 16.48 -24.69
C ARG A 341 0.00 18.00 -24.72
N GLY A 342 0.39 18.59 -25.84
CA GLY A 342 0.74 20.01 -25.92
C GLY A 342 1.88 20.38 -24.98
N ALA A 343 2.82 19.45 -24.73
CA ALA A 343 3.84 19.56 -23.70
C ALA A 343 5.25 19.43 -24.28
N HIS A 344 5.59 20.31 -25.23
CA HIS A 344 6.97 20.48 -25.71
C HIS A 344 7.82 21.10 -24.58
N ASP A 345 9.04 20.60 -24.38
CA ASP A 345 9.98 21.04 -23.33
C ASP A 345 9.52 20.78 -21.88
N ALA A 346 8.79 19.69 -21.63
CA ALA A 346 8.48 19.28 -20.28
C ALA A 346 9.77 18.98 -19.47
N PRO A 347 9.88 19.45 -18.21
CA PRO A 347 11.04 19.15 -17.38
C PRO A 347 11.14 17.64 -17.11
N ALA A 348 12.35 17.16 -16.75
CA ALA A 348 12.57 15.75 -16.43
C ALA A 348 11.70 15.25 -15.25
N LEU A 349 11.35 16.15 -14.32
CA LEU A 349 10.37 15.94 -13.27
C LEU A 349 9.46 17.16 -13.15
N PRO A 350 8.18 16.97 -12.80
CA PRO A 350 7.46 15.70 -12.67
C PRO A 350 7.34 14.98 -14.02
N ARG A 351 7.58 13.67 -14.04
CA ARG A 351 7.62 12.86 -15.27
C ARG A 351 6.23 12.38 -15.63
N TYR A 352 5.76 12.69 -16.84
CA TYR A 352 4.55 12.10 -17.41
C TYR A 352 4.73 10.59 -17.65
N ASP A 353 3.68 9.81 -17.37
CA ASP A 353 3.70 8.37 -17.59
C ASP A 353 2.50 7.85 -18.39
N VAL A 354 1.27 8.24 -18.03
CA VAL A 354 0.04 7.75 -18.68
C VAL A 354 -1.10 8.73 -18.47
N SER A 355 -2.09 8.70 -19.36
CA SER A 355 -3.32 9.49 -19.25
C SER A 355 -4.53 8.57 -19.12
N TRP A 356 -5.51 8.94 -18.28
CA TRP A 356 -6.87 8.41 -18.37
C TRP A 356 -7.65 9.29 -19.35
N ILE A 357 -8.11 8.70 -20.45
CA ILE A 357 -8.96 9.36 -21.44
C ILE A 357 -10.41 9.08 -21.06
N THR A 358 -11.22 10.13 -20.92
CA THR A 358 -12.65 9.96 -20.68
C THR A 358 -13.31 9.63 -22.02
N ASP A 359 -14.09 8.55 -22.05
CA ASP A 359 -14.92 8.28 -23.21
C ASP A 359 -16.04 9.31 -23.16
N SER A 360 -16.01 10.29 -24.05
CA SER A 360 -17.11 11.27 -24.13
C SER A 360 -18.43 10.50 -24.23
N VAL A 361 -19.38 10.83 -23.35
CA VAL A 361 -20.77 10.41 -23.56
C VAL A 361 -21.16 11.06 -24.88
N ALA A 362 -21.28 10.24 -25.94
CA ALA A 362 -21.86 10.73 -27.19
C ALA A 362 -23.19 11.40 -26.81
N ALA A 363 -23.24 12.71 -27.02
CA ALA A 363 -24.36 13.56 -26.61
C ALA A 363 -25.65 13.15 -27.29
#